data_AF-A0A952X845-F1
#
_entry.id   AF-A0A952X845-F1
#
_cell.length_a   1.000
_cell.length_b   1.000
_cell.length_c   1.000
_cell.angle_alpha   90.00
_cell.angle_beta   90.00
_cell.angle_gamma   90.00
#
_symmetry.space_group_name_H-M   'P 1'
#
loop_
_entity.id
_entity.type
_entity.pdbx_description
1 polymer ?
#
loop_
_entity_poly.entity_id
_entity_poly.type
_entity_poly.pdbx_seq_one_letter_code
_entity_poly.pdbx_strand_id
1 'polypeptide(L)'
;MLLGLLLLISPWLSYAQDITLHQNPLYAQLNEFAKPDNVTFEIWHHPLSSYDAEAIGKMIANKNSVHMVSIPFCQLSDSNSLPLLHALSQRHDLRVLDLRSNELCKKATEQLALITLNNPELRELNLSGNFFATDEFTDVIGNLRLNGNLRSLDLHGISLSKKTVETLIVTLPTLKGLQNLNLTFTQIPPDLRLPLLREIASLSTLETVSLAYENIMGLGAELATIIRQCPKLKKLDLSQCRLHPEDIIKIQLASYQPKSKGIFKKKQEKPKHTRFIL
;
A
#
# COMPACT_ATOMS: atom_id res chain seq x y z
N MET A 1 -9.05 -10.41 -34.73
CA MET A 1 -10.04 -10.49 -33.64
C MET A 1 -9.77 -9.53 -32.48
N LEU A 2 -8.52 -9.27 -32.08
CA LEU A 2 -8.17 -8.36 -30.97
C LEU A 2 -8.53 -6.87 -31.19
N LEU A 3 -8.33 -6.32 -32.40
CA LEU A 3 -8.70 -4.94 -32.73
C LEU A 3 -10.20 -4.64 -32.56
N GLY A 4 -11.08 -5.61 -32.85
CA GLY A 4 -12.53 -5.43 -32.73
C GLY A 4 -13.03 -5.36 -31.29
N LEU A 5 -12.37 -6.05 -30.36
CA LEU A 5 -12.67 -5.97 -28.92
C LEU A 5 -12.17 -4.66 -28.31
N LEU A 6 -10.98 -4.19 -28.69
CA LEU A 6 -10.43 -2.92 -28.20
C LEU A 6 -11.27 -1.71 -28.63
N LEU A 7 -11.76 -1.69 -29.88
CA LEU A 7 -12.64 -0.64 -30.40
C LEU A 7 -14.04 -0.61 -29.73
N LEU A 8 -14.50 -1.74 -29.20
CA LEU A 8 -15.77 -1.83 -28.45
C LEU A 8 -15.63 -1.38 -26.98
N ILE A 9 -14.41 -1.36 -26.45
CA ILE A 9 -14.15 -1.17 -25.02
C ILE A 9 -13.80 0.29 -24.69
N SER A 10 -13.29 1.07 -25.65
CA SER A 10 -13.14 2.53 -25.49
C SER A 10 -13.47 3.27 -26.80
N PRO A 11 -14.60 3.99 -26.87
CA PRO A 11 -15.04 4.69 -28.08
C PRO A 11 -14.06 5.74 -28.61
N TRP A 12 -13.06 6.16 -27.83
CA TRP A 12 -12.00 7.05 -28.32
C TRP A 12 -10.94 6.34 -29.17
N LEU A 13 -10.76 5.02 -29.03
CA LEU A 13 -9.85 4.23 -29.88
C LEU A 13 -10.35 4.14 -31.33
N SER A 14 -11.64 4.39 -31.61
CA SER A 14 -12.16 4.46 -32.98
C SER A 14 -11.93 5.82 -33.65
N TYR A 15 -11.60 6.87 -32.88
CA TYR A 15 -11.41 8.23 -33.39
C TYR A 15 -9.94 8.66 -33.51
N ALA A 16 -9.02 7.98 -32.83
CA ALA A 16 -7.59 8.27 -32.99
C ALA A 16 -7.07 7.64 -34.29
N GLN A 17 -6.44 8.44 -35.15
CA GLN A 17 -5.74 7.97 -36.34
C GLN A 17 -4.67 6.95 -35.89
N ASP A 18 -4.55 5.80 -36.57
CA ASP A 18 -3.72 4.63 -36.19
C ASP A 18 -2.33 4.96 -35.57
N ILE A 19 -1.71 6.05 -36.00
CA ILE A 19 -0.37 6.48 -35.55
C ILE A 19 -0.36 7.01 -34.10
N THR A 20 -1.40 7.70 -33.64
CA THR A 20 -1.48 8.20 -32.25
C THR A 20 -1.92 7.13 -31.25
N LEU A 21 -2.67 6.12 -31.71
CA LEU A 21 -3.05 4.95 -30.89
C LEU A 21 -1.84 4.17 -30.40
N HIS A 22 -0.89 3.88 -31.30
CA HIS A 22 0.30 3.11 -30.98
C HIS A 22 1.27 3.84 -30.03
N GLN A 23 1.13 5.16 -29.88
CA GLN A 23 1.88 5.97 -28.92
C GLN A 23 1.16 6.14 -27.57
N ASN A 24 -0.10 5.70 -27.43
CA ASN A 24 -0.82 5.77 -26.17
C ASN A 24 -0.33 4.64 -25.23
N PRO A 25 0.26 4.97 -24.06
CA PRO A 25 0.79 3.98 -23.13
C PRO A 25 -0.30 3.04 -22.60
N LEU A 26 -1.55 3.51 -22.46
CA LEU A 26 -2.67 2.66 -22.09
C LEU A 26 -2.94 1.60 -23.16
N TYR A 27 -2.98 1.97 -24.44
CA TYR A 27 -3.24 1.02 -25.51
C TYR A 27 -2.18 -0.09 -25.58
N ALA A 28 -0.90 0.27 -25.43
CA ALA A 28 0.19 -0.71 -25.36
C ALA A 28 0.01 -1.68 -24.18
N GLN A 29 -0.33 -1.17 -23.00
CA GLN A 29 -0.54 -2.00 -21.81
C GLN A 29 -1.79 -2.87 -21.91
N LEU A 30 -2.88 -2.35 -22.49
CA LEU A 30 -4.09 -3.13 -22.74
C LEU A 30 -3.79 -4.29 -23.72
N ASN A 31 -3.01 -4.05 -24.77
CA ASN A 31 -2.59 -5.09 -25.72
C ASN A 31 -1.70 -6.15 -25.08
N GLU A 32 -0.72 -5.72 -24.28
CA GLU A 32 0.17 -6.63 -23.57
C GLU A 32 -0.61 -7.49 -22.57
N PHE A 33 -1.52 -6.85 -21.83
CA PHE A 33 -2.40 -7.55 -20.90
C PHE A 33 -3.35 -8.49 -21.62
N ALA A 34 -3.86 -8.17 -22.81
CA ALA A 34 -4.77 -9.05 -23.55
C ALA A 34 -4.17 -10.41 -23.94
N LYS A 35 -2.84 -10.59 -23.91
CA LYS A 35 -2.19 -11.88 -24.16
C LYS A 35 -2.67 -12.94 -23.15
N PRO A 36 -2.99 -14.19 -23.57
CA PRO A 36 -3.57 -15.20 -22.69
C PRO A 36 -2.78 -15.48 -21.40
N ASP A 37 -1.45 -15.55 -21.52
CA ASP A 37 -0.55 -15.91 -20.41
C ASP A 37 -0.22 -14.72 -19.50
N ASN A 38 -0.57 -13.49 -19.90
CA ASN A 38 -0.28 -12.32 -19.09
C ASN A 38 -1.29 -12.23 -17.92
N VAL A 39 -0.78 -12.16 -16.70
CA VAL A 39 -1.58 -12.08 -15.46
C VAL A 39 -1.34 -10.78 -14.70
N THR A 40 -0.66 -9.81 -15.32
CA THR A 40 -0.20 -8.57 -14.70
C THR A 40 -0.63 -7.38 -15.53
N PHE A 41 -1.41 -6.47 -14.94
CA PHE A 41 -1.77 -5.19 -15.54
C PHE A 41 -1.04 -4.06 -14.83
N GLU A 42 -0.26 -3.27 -15.58
CA GLU A 42 0.49 -2.15 -15.01
C GLU A 42 0.33 -0.91 -15.89
N ILE A 43 -0.05 0.22 -15.30
CA ILE A 43 -0.01 1.53 -15.96
C ILE A 43 0.23 2.65 -14.96
N TRP A 44 1.23 3.47 -15.21
CA TRP A 44 1.73 4.45 -14.23
C TRP A 44 1.74 5.83 -14.87
N HIS A 45 1.48 6.88 -14.07
CA HIS A 45 1.57 8.28 -14.52
C HIS A 45 0.76 8.59 -15.79
N HIS A 46 -0.39 7.93 -15.94
CA HIS A 46 -1.30 8.15 -17.05
C HIS A 46 -2.71 8.41 -16.50
N PRO A 47 -3.20 9.66 -16.52
CA PRO A 47 -4.57 9.97 -16.12
C PRO A 47 -5.58 9.06 -16.81
N LEU A 48 -6.39 8.35 -16.02
CA LEU A 48 -7.44 7.48 -16.52
C LEU A 48 -8.79 8.17 -16.43
N SER A 49 -9.47 8.30 -17.58
CA SER A 49 -10.87 8.70 -17.61
C SER A 49 -11.77 7.59 -17.08
N SER A 50 -13.06 7.90 -16.91
CA SER A 50 -14.06 6.87 -16.58
C SER A 50 -14.16 5.79 -17.65
N TYR A 51 -13.99 6.15 -18.93
CA TYR A 51 -13.98 5.19 -20.03
C TYR A 51 -12.77 4.26 -19.96
N ASP A 52 -11.60 4.79 -19.60
CA ASP A 52 -10.38 3.97 -19.47
C ASP A 52 -10.49 3.00 -18.31
N ALA A 53 -10.99 3.45 -17.15
CA ALA A 53 -11.22 2.58 -16.00
C ALA A 53 -12.29 1.51 -16.28
N GLU A 54 -13.38 1.86 -16.98
CA GLU A 54 -14.37 0.88 -17.45
C GLU A 54 -13.75 -0.13 -18.42
N ALA A 55 -12.89 0.35 -19.33
CA ALA A 55 -12.20 -0.48 -20.30
C ALA A 55 -11.30 -1.52 -19.63
N ILE A 56 -10.48 -1.07 -18.69
CA ILE A 56 -9.60 -1.92 -17.89
C ILE A 56 -10.45 -2.90 -17.07
N GLY A 57 -11.51 -2.44 -16.42
CA GLY A 57 -12.42 -3.28 -15.64
C GLY A 57 -13.03 -4.42 -16.47
N LYS A 58 -13.55 -4.13 -17.68
CA LYS A 58 -14.07 -5.15 -18.60
C LYS A 58 -13.01 -6.18 -18.98
N MET A 59 -11.77 -5.73 -19.22
CA MET A 59 -10.70 -6.67 -19.57
C MET A 59 -10.29 -7.54 -18.38
N ILE A 60 -10.20 -6.98 -17.18
CA ILE A 60 -9.93 -7.72 -15.94
C ILE A 60 -11.01 -8.78 -15.68
N ALA A 61 -12.29 -8.44 -15.93
CA ALA A 61 -13.40 -9.37 -15.77
C ALA A 61 -13.35 -10.54 -16.77
N ASN A 62 -12.87 -10.30 -18.00
CA ASN A 62 -12.76 -11.33 -19.04
C ASN A 62 -11.49 -12.19 -18.93
N LYS A 63 -10.57 -11.86 -18.03
CA LYS A 63 -9.33 -12.59 -17.81
C LYS A 63 -9.53 -13.80 -16.90
N ASN A 64 -9.09 -14.96 -17.38
CA ASN A 64 -9.06 -16.19 -16.58
C ASN A 64 -8.22 -16.02 -15.31
N SER A 65 -7.07 -15.34 -15.39
CA SER A 65 -6.21 -15.07 -14.24
C SER A 65 -5.63 -13.66 -14.28
N VAL A 66 -5.61 -12.99 -13.12
CA VAL A 66 -4.99 -11.69 -12.88
C VAL A 66 -4.41 -11.72 -11.48
N HIS A 67 -3.09 -11.83 -11.41
CA HIS A 67 -2.35 -11.88 -10.15
C HIS A 67 -1.89 -10.51 -9.67
N MET A 68 -1.72 -9.54 -10.58
CA MET A 68 -1.19 -8.22 -10.24
C MET A 68 -1.91 -7.12 -11.00
N VAL A 69 -2.32 -6.09 -10.28
CA VAL A 69 -2.81 -4.84 -10.85
C VAL A 69 -2.10 -3.67 -10.16
N SER A 70 -1.38 -2.88 -10.94
CA SER A 70 -0.65 -1.70 -10.47
C SER A 70 -1.04 -0.48 -11.32
N ILE A 71 -1.77 0.45 -10.72
CA ILE A 71 -2.29 1.66 -11.38
C ILE A 71 -1.96 2.90 -10.54
N PRO A 72 -0.67 3.19 -10.26
CA PRO A 72 -0.26 4.31 -9.43
C PRO A 72 -0.24 5.62 -10.23
N PHE A 73 -0.56 6.74 -9.56
CA PHE A 73 -0.49 8.09 -10.15
C PHE A 73 -1.34 8.25 -11.43
N CYS A 74 -2.55 7.69 -11.44
CA CYS A 74 -3.44 7.66 -12.60
C CYS A 74 -4.70 8.52 -12.43
N GLN A 75 -4.76 9.36 -11.40
CA GLN A 75 -5.91 10.24 -11.10
C GLN A 75 -7.23 9.47 -10.99
N LEU A 76 -7.17 8.23 -10.47
CA LEU A 76 -8.38 7.48 -10.15
C LEU A 76 -9.08 8.15 -8.97
N SER A 77 -10.33 8.54 -9.16
CA SER A 77 -11.21 9.06 -8.12
C SER A 77 -12.41 8.13 -7.94
N ASP A 78 -13.22 8.35 -6.92
CA ASP A 78 -14.45 7.58 -6.72
C ASP A 78 -15.41 7.60 -7.94
N SER A 79 -15.38 8.64 -8.78
CA SER A 79 -16.31 8.74 -9.91
C SER A 79 -15.88 7.92 -11.12
N ASN A 80 -14.58 7.81 -11.40
CA ASN A 80 -14.06 7.08 -12.55
C ASN A 80 -13.65 5.64 -12.21
N SER A 81 -13.28 5.33 -10.96
CA SER A 81 -12.66 4.05 -10.61
C SER A 81 -13.63 2.92 -10.28
N LEU A 82 -14.91 3.21 -10.00
CA LEU A 82 -15.86 2.20 -9.54
C LEU A 82 -16.02 1.00 -10.47
N PRO A 83 -16.11 1.15 -11.81
CA PRO A 83 -16.16 -0.02 -12.71
C PRO A 83 -14.93 -0.92 -12.60
N LEU A 84 -13.75 -0.31 -12.50
CA LEU A 84 -12.48 -1.02 -12.31
C LEU A 84 -12.43 -1.74 -10.96
N LEU A 85 -12.75 -1.03 -9.87
CA LEU A 85 -12.75 -1.58 -8.52
C LEU A 85 -13.81 -2.67 -8.34
N HIS A 86 -14.95 -2.54 -9.01
CA HIS A 86 -15.98 -3.57 -9.04
C HIS A 86 -15.49 -4.83 -9.77
N ALA A 87 -14.85 -4.70 -10.94
CA ALA A 87 -14.27 -5.85 -11.63
C ALA A 87 -13.19 -6.55 -10.78
N LEU A 88 -12.35 -5.77 -10.10
CA LEU A 88 -11.35 -6.29 -9.16
C LEU A 88 -12.00 -6.99 -7.96
N SER A 89 -13.13 -6.50 -7.46
CA SER A 89 -13.82 -7.09 -6.30
C SER A 89 -14.43 -8.46 -6.61
N GLN A 90 -14.67 -8.79 -7.89
CA GLN A 90 -15.12 -10.12 -8.31
C GLN A 90 -13.96 -11.13 -8.49
N ARG A 91 -12.71 -10.71 -8.27
CA ARG A 91 -11.54 -11.59 -8.38
C ARG A 91 -11.22 -12.32 -7.08
N HIS A 92 -10.60 -13.49 -7.23
CA HIS A 92 -10.22 -14.37 -6.11
C HIS A 92 -8.76 -14.86 -6.17
N ASP A 93 -7.98 -14.40 -7.14
CA ASP A 93 -6.59 -14.82 -7.39
C ASP A 93 -5.61 -13.64 -7.34
N LEU A 94 -6.04 -12.44 -6.95
CA LEU A 94 -5.19 -11.27 -6.88
C LEU A 94 -4.15 -11.43 -5.77
N ARG A 95 -2.89 -11.15 -6.10
CA ARG A 95 -1.74 -11.24 -5.19
C ARG A 95 -1.10 -9.88 -4.93
N VAL A 96 -1.19 -8.95 -5.88
CA VAL A 96 -0.61 -7.60 -5.77
C VAL A 96 -1.64 -6.59 -6.22
N LEU A 97 -1.94 -5.63 -5.35
CA LEU A 97 -2.74 -4.46 -5.67
C LEU A 97 -1.99 -3.18 -5.29
N ASP A 98 -1.67 -2.36 -6.29
CA ASP A 98 -1.06 -1.05 -6.09
C ASP A 98 -1.93 0.03 -6.74
N LEU A 99 -2.58 0.83 -5.89
CA LEU A 99 -3.42 1.96 -6.29
C LEU A 99 -2.90 3.27 -5.69
N ARG A 100 -1.60 3.34 -5.38
CA ARG A 100 -1.04 4.51 -4.68
C ARG A 100 -1.18 5.81 -5.45
N SER A 101 -1.26 6.90 -4.70
CA SER A 101 -1.25 8.27 -5.21
C SER A 101 -2.31 8.49 -6.27
N ASN A 102 -3.52 8.02 -5.97
CA ASN A 102 -4.75 8.35 -6.66
C ASN A 102 -5.61 9.23 -5.73
N GLU A 103 -6.84 9.50 -6.15
CA GLU A 103 -7.80 10.36 -5.45
C GLU A 103 -8.99 9.55 -4.91
N LEU A 104 -8.74 8.28 -4.55
CA LEU A 104 -9.77 7.39 -4.00
C LEU A 104 -10.18 7.85 -2.60
N CYS A 105 -11.47 7.81 -2.31
CA CYS A 105 -12.00 8.22 -1.01
C CYS A 105 -13.09 7.24 -0.55
N LYS A 106 -14.25 7.75 -0.13
CA LYS A 106 -15.25 6.98 0.62
C LYS A 106 -15.89 5.84 -0.19
N LYS A 107 -16.34 6.08 -1.42
CA LYS A 107 -17.06 5.07 -2.21
C LYS A 107 -16.13 3.95 -2.66
N ALA A 108 -14.86 4.27 -2.92
CA ALA A 108 -13.86 3.27 -3.25
C ALA A 108 -13.64 2.26 -2.11
N THR A 109 -13.79 2.65 -0.83
CA THR A 109 -13.53 1.73 0.29
C THR A 109 -14.47 0.54 0.30
N GLU A 110 -15.73 0.68 -0.14
CA GLU A 110 -16.69 -0.43 -0.22
C GLU A 110 -16.17 -1.54 -1.16
N GLN A 111 -15.68 -1.16 -2.34
CA GLN A 111 -15.12 -2.12 -3.28
C GLN A 111 -13.76 -2.65 -2.81
N LEU A 112 -12.91 -1.82 -2.19
CA LEU A 112 -11.64 -2.26 -1.60
C LEU A 112 -11.84 -3.26 -0.46
N ALA A 113 -12.91 -3.11 0.34
CA ALA A 113 -13.26 -4.06 1.38
C ALA A 113 -13.63 -5.42 0.78
N LEU A 114 -14.38 -5.44 -0.34
CA LEU A 114 -14.67 -6.66 -1.08
C LEU A 114 -13.41 -7.27 -1.71
N ILE A 115 -12.51 -6.45 -2.28
CA ILE A 115 -11.25 -6.94 -2.87
C ILE A 115 -10.40 -7.63 -1.80
N THR A 116 -10.21 -6.99 -0.64
CA THR A 116 -9.43 -7.57 0.47
C THR A 116 -10.08 -8.82 1.06
N LEU A 117 -11.42 -8.87 1.13
CA LEU A 117 -12.17 -10.04 1.55
C LEU A 117 -12.02 -11.23 0.59
N ASN A 118 -12.11 -10.97 -0.71
CA ASN A 118 -12.22 -12.01 -1.74
C ASN A 118 -10.87 -12.59 -2.17
N ASN A 119 -9.75 -11.93 -1.84
CA ASN A 119 -8.41 -12.31 -2.27
C ASN A 119 -7.52 -12.66 -1.06
N PRO A 120 -7.74 -13.78 -0.35
CA PRO A 120 -6.95 -14.18 0.83
C PRO A 120 -5.45 -14.38 0.51
N GLU A 121 -5.12 -14.61 -0.76
CA GLU A 121 -3.75 -14.80 -1.26
C GLU A 121 -2.99 -13.49 -1.57
N LEU A 122 -3.55 -12.32 -1.22
CA LEU A 122 -2.83 -11.05 -1.33
C LEU A 122 -1.49 -11.09 -0.60
N ARG A 123 -0.45 -10.65 -1.31
CA ARG A 123 0.94 -10.53 -0.87
C ARG A 123 1.36 -9.07 -0.72
N GLU A 124 0.84 -8.19 -1.56
CA GLU A 124 1.17 -6.77 -1.51
C GLU A 124 -0.09 -5.91 -1.69
N LEU A 125 -0.27 -4.96 -0.77
CA LEU A 125 -1.32 -3.96 -0.84
C LEU A 125 -0.70 -2.58 -0.63
N ASN A 126 -0.76 -1.75 -1.67
CA ASN A 126 -0.33 -0.35 -1.60
C ASN A 126 -1.52 0.57 -1.92
N LEU A 127 -1.97 1.28 -0.88
CA LEU A 127 -3.07 2.24 -0.95
C LEU A 127 -2.62 3.65 -0.60
N SER A 128 -1.31 3.85 -0.44
CA SER A 128 -0.70 5.10 0.02
C SER A 128 -1.10 6.31 -0.82
N GLY A 129 -1.17 7.48 -0.20
CA GLY A 129 -1.47 8.75 -0.89
C GLY A 129 -2.86 8.83 -1.50
N ASN A 130 -3.85 8.16 -0.91
CA ASN A 130 -5.28 8.32 -1.21
C ASN A 130 -6.00 8.99 -0.03
N PHE A 131 -7.29 9.34 -0.19
CA PHE A 131 -8.07 10.14 0.76
C PHE A 131 -9.07 9.30 1.59
N PHE A 132 -8.61 8.21 2.19
CA PHE A 132 -9.45 7.30 2.99
C PHE A 132 -9.69 7.76 4.44
N ALA A 133 -9.93 9.06 4.66
CA ALA A 133 -10.22 9.63 5.97
C ALA A 133 -11.67 9.33 6.42
N THR A 134 -12.05 8.05 6.44
CA THR A 134 -13.43 7.61 6.71
C THR A 134 -13.45 6.30 7.52
N ASP A 135 -14.52 6.08 8.27
CA ASP A 135 -14.66 4.85 9.07
C ASP A 135 -14.92 3.61 8.21
N GLU A 136 -15.44 3.77 6.99
CA GLU A 136 -15.64 2.68 6.03
C GLU A 136 -14.31 2.05 5.58
N PHE A 137 -13.18 2.78 5.66
CA PHE A 137 -11.86 2.21 5.41
C PHE A 137 -11.46 1.15 6.44
N THR A 138 -12.12 1.13 7.60
CA THR A 138 -11.90 0.13 8.66
C THR A 138 -12.12 -1.29 8.14
N ASP A 139 -13.10 -1.52 7.26
CA ASP A 139 -13.40 -2.85 6.75
C ASP A 139 -12.28 -3.37 5.85
N VAL A 140 -11.62 -2.48 5.09
CA VAL A 140 -10.43 -2.81 4.28
C VAL A 140 -9.33 -3.36 5.19
N ILE A 141 -9.02 -2.67 6.29
CA ILE A 141 -8.01 -3.10 7.26
C ILE A 141 -8.44 -4.35 8.04
N GLY A 142 -9.71 -4.44 8.42
CA GLY A 142 -10.25 -5.58 9.16
C GLY A 142 -10.22 -6.87 8.36
N ASN A 143 -10.43 -6.80 7.04
CA ASN A 143 -10.41 -7.97 6.16
C ASN A 143 -8.99 -8.53 5.94
N LEU A 144 -7.95 -7.72 6.13
CA LEU A 144 -6.56 -8.20 6.03
C LEU A 144 -6.24 -9.33 7.02
N ARG A 145 -7.04 -9.55 8.06
CA ARG A 145 -6.91 -10.72 8.94
C ARG A 145 -7.01 -12.07 8.23
N LEU A 146 -7.62 -12.08 7.03
CA LEU A 146 -7.73 -13.25 6.17
C LEU A 146 -6.51 -13.40 5.24
N ASN A 147 -5.65 -12.38 5.17
CA ASN A 147 -4.48 -12.30 4.30
C ASN A 147 -3.19 -12.71 5.01
N GLY A 148 -3.12 -13.95 5.50
CA GLY A 148 -1.91 -14.48 6.17
C GLY A 148 -0.65 -14.49 5.26
N ASN A 149 -0.85 -14.41 3.95
CA ASN A 149 0.22 -14.34 2.95
C ASN A 149 0.71 -12.91 2.64
N LEU A 150 0.13 -11.88 3.27
CA LEU A 150 0.57 -10.50 3.07
C LEU A 150 2.03 -10.34 3.50
N ARG A 151 2.82 -9.70 2.64
CA ARG A 151 4.25 -9.40 2.79
C ARG A 151 4.49 -7.90 2.84
N SER A 152 3.68 -7.10 2.14
CA SER A 152 3.81 -5.64 2.12
C SER A 152 2.45 -4.96 2.33
N LEU A 153 2.40 -4.05 3.29
CA LEU A 153 1.27 -3.15 3.53
C LEU A 153 1.77 -1.71 3.56
N ASP A 154 1.34 -0.91 2.59
CA ASP A 154 1.69 0.50 2.51
C ASP A 154 0.44 1.39 2.60
N LEU A 155 0.36 2.14 3.70
CA LEU A 155 -0.71 3.09 4.03
C LEU A 155 -0.18 4.52 4.13
N HIS A 156 1.04 4.79 3.65
CA HIS A 156 1.65 6.12 3.77
C HIS A 156 0.72 7.23 3.28
N GLY A 157 0.64 8.33 4.04
CA GLY A 157 -0.11 9.52 3.64
C GLY A 157 -1.63 9.34 3.59
N ILE A 158 -2.16 8.26 4.19
CA ILE A 158 -3.59 8.10 4.44
C ILE A 158 -3.89 8.57 5.85
N SER A 159 -4.77 9.55 6.03
CA SER A 159 -5.28 9.95 7.35
C SER A 159 -6.16 8.83 7.93
N LEU A 160 -5.65 8.06 8.89
CA LEU A 160 -6.38 6.94 9.49
C LEU A 160 -7.30 7.43 10.60
N SER A 161 -8.57 7.00 10.57
CA SER A 161 -9.48 7.27 11.68
C SER A 161 -9.06 6.49 12.94
N LYS A 162 -9.53 6.93 14.11
CA LYS A 162 -9.27 6.22 15.38
C LYS A 162 -9.69 4.75 15.28
N LYS A 163 -10.88 4.49 14.73
CA LYS A 163 -11.42 3.15 14.54
C LYS A 163 -10.58 2.30 13.60
N THR A 164 -10.05 2.91 12.54
CA THR A 164 -9.13 2.23 11.61
C THR A 164 -7.82 1.84 12.30
N VAL A 165 -7.25 2.69 13.15
CA VAL A 165 -6.03 2.37 13.92
C VAL A 165 -6.30 1.28 14.97
N GLU A 166 -7.42 1.34 15.68
CA GLU A 166 -7.84 0.26 16.60
C GLU A 166 -7.97 -1.08 15.87
N THR A 167 -8.52 -1.05 14.65
CA THR A 167 -8.64 -2.23 13.80
C THR A 167 -7.29 -2.73 13.30
N LEU A 168 -6.38 -1.81 12.94
CA LEU A 168 -5.01 -2.17 12.57
C LEU A 168 -4.29 -2.88 13.72
N ILE A 169 -4.44 -2.40 14.96
CA ILE A 169 -3.87 -3.02 16.16
C ILE A 169 -4.32 -4.48 16.28
N VAL A 170 -5.61 -4.79 16.12
CA VAL A 170 -6.10 -6.18 16.22
C VAL A 170 -5.76 -7.03 14.99
N THR A 171 -5.58 -6.41 13.82
CA THR A 171 -5.26 -7.11 12.57
C THR A 171 -3.77 -7.47 12.48
N LEU A 172 -2.84 -6.59 12.84
CA LEU A 172 -1.40 -6.81 12.67
C LEU A 172 -0.91 -8.19 13.17
N PRO A 173 -1.33 -8.69 14.36
CA PRO A 173 -0.89 -9.98 14.86
C PRO A 173 -1.24 -11.17 13.95
N THR A 174 -2.23 -11.04 13.08
CA THR A 174 -2.63 -12.08 12.13
C THR A 174 -1.72 -12.14 10.89
N LEU A 175 -1.03 -11.04 10.58
CA LEU A 175 -0.18 -10.89 9.40
C LEU A 175 1.23 -11.47 9.64
N LYS A 176 1.30 -12.77 9.97
CA LYS A 176 2.54 -13.42 10.44
C LYS A 176 3.71 -13.39 9.43
N GLY A 177 3.43 -13.16 8.15
CA GLY A 177 4.48 -13.03 7.15
C GLY A 177 4.75 -11.60 6.68
N LEU A 178 4.21 -10.58 7.35
CA LEU A 178 4.42 -9.18 6.95
C LEU A 178 5.90 -8.80 7.08
N GLN A 179 6.50 -8.38 5.98
CA GLN A 179 7.89 -7.98 5.87
C GLN A 179 8.04 -6.46 5.79
N ASN A 180 7.09 -5.77 5.18
CA ASN A 180 7.14 -4.32 4.99
C ASN A 180 5.85 -3.69 5.50
N LEU A 181 5.99 -2.73 6.42
CA LEU A 181 4.89 -1.94 6.96
C LEU A 181 5.21 -0.44 6.87
N ASN A 182 4.41 0.31 6.13
CA ASN A 182 4.60 1.75 6.01
C ASN A 182 3.37 2.50 6.56
N LEU A 183 3.57 3.17 7.69
CA LEU A 183 2.58 4.01 8.37
C LEU A 183 3.02 5.48 8.43
N THR A 184 3.89 5.89 7.50
CA THR A 184 4.39 7.26 7.42
C THR A 184 3.24 8.24 7.21
N PHE A 185 3.19 9.30 8.01
CA PHE A 185 2.20 10.38 7.86
C PHE A 185 0.75 9.85 7.79
N THR A 186 0.40 8.97 8.73
CA THR A 186 -0.94 8.38 8.89
C THR A 186 -1.77 9.00 10.02
N GLN A 187 -1.17 9.91 10.80
CA GLN A 187 -1.83 10.68 11.87
C GLN A 187 -2.35 9.80 13.02
N ILE A 188 -1.52 8.87 13.50
CA ILE A 188 -1.90 7.92 14.56
C ILE A 188 -2.31 8.70 15.83
N PRO A 189 -3.53 8.46 16.38
CA PRO A 189 -3.98 9.09 17.62
C PRO A 189 -3.04 8.81 18.79
N PRO A 190 -2.73 9.80 19.65
CA PRO A 190 -1.74 9.65 20.73
C PRO A 190 -1.97 8.44 21.65
N ASP A 191 -3.23 8.18 22.00
CA ASP A 191 -3.66 7.06 22.87
C ASP A 191 -3.43 5.68 22.24
N LEU A 192 -3.31 5.61 20.91
CA LEU A 192 -3.15 4.36 20.16
C LEU A 192 -1.71 4.08 19.72
N ARG A 193 -0.78 5.03 19.86
CA ARG A 193 0.62 4.84 19.44
C ARG A 193 1.30 3.71 20.20
N LEU A 194 1.18 3.71 21.53
CA LEU A 194 1.79 2.70 22.39
C LEU A 194 1.27 1.28 22.10
N PRO A 195 -0.05 1.00 22.06
CA PRO A 195 -0.53 -0.33 21.72
C PRO A 195 -0.15 -0.75 20.29
N LEU A 196 -0.18 0.17 19.33
CA LEU A 196 0.27 -0.12 17.96
C LEU A 196 1.75 -0.56 17.91
N LEU A 197 2.67 0.15 18.59
CA LEU A 197 4.08 -0.23 18.61
C LEU A 197 4.30 -1.62 19.25
N ARG A 198 3.47 -2.00 20.24
CA ARG A 198 3.53 -3.34 20.84
C ARG A 198 3.15 -4.42 19.82
N GLU A 199 2.11 -4.19 19.03
CA GLU A 199 1.71 -5.17 18.02
C GLU A 199 2.69 -5.23 16.85
N ILE A 200 3.29 -4.10 16.45
CA ILE A 200 4.39 -4.09 15.47
C ILE A 200 5.56 -4.96 15.96
N ALA A 201 5.91 -4.89 17.26
CA ALA A 201 6.98 -5.71 17.81
C ALA A 201 6.69 -7.22 17.78
N SER A 202 5.42 -7.63 17.67
CA SER A 202 5.04 -9.04 17.53
C SER A 202 5.33 -9.62 16.13
N LEU A 203 5.62 -8.77 15.14
CA LEU A 203 5.87 -9.16 13.75
C LEU A 203 7.31 -9.65 13.56
N SER A 204 7.55 -10.93 13.86
CA SER A 204 8.90 -11.52 13.79
C SER A 204 9.50 -11.61 12.38
N THR A 205 8.68 -11.47 11.34
CA THR A 205 9.10 -11.49 9.92
C THR A 205 9.40 -10.10 9.36
N LEU A 206 9.14 -9.04 10.11
CA LEU A 206 9.26 -7.66 9.67
C LEU A 206 10.72 -7.31 9.32
N GLU A 207 10.91 -6.81 8.11
CA GLU A 207 12.19 -6.37 7.55
C GLU A 207 12.28 -4.86 7.48
N THR A 208 11.18 -4.18 7.16
CA THR A 208 11.13 -2.72 7.11
C THR A 208 9.88 -2.21 7.80
N VAL A 209 10.05 -1.17 8.61
CA VAL A 209 8.93 -0.40 9.15
C VAL A 209 9.23 1.09 9.07
N SER A 210 8.24 1.86 8.65
CA SER A 210 8.30 3.31 8.67
C SER A 210 7.18 3.88 9.53
N LEU A 211 7.59 4.69 10.50
CA LEU A 211 6.73 5.50 11.37
C LEU A 211 7.05 6.99 11.17
N ALA A 212 7.70 7.33 10.07
CA ALA A 212 8.14 8.69 9.82
C ALA A 212 6.95 9.67 9.88
N TYR A 213 7.19 10.87 10.40
CA TYR A 213 6.18 11.90 10.65
C TYR A 213 5.08 11.52 11.67
N GLU A 214 5.20 10.39 12.37
CA GLU A 214 4.34 10.05 13.50
C GLU A 214 4.90 10.61 14.81
N ASN A 215 4.05 11.23 15.63
CA ASN A 215 4.48 11.82 16.90
C ASN A 215 4.62 10.76 18.01
N ILE A 216 5.70 9.99 17.99
CA ILE A 216 5.97 8.87 18.92
C ILE A 216 6.92 9.26 20.07
N MET A 217 6.88 10.54 20.46
CA MET A 217 7.65 11.09 21.57
C MET A 217 7.46 10.29 22.87
N GLY A 218 8.56 9.93 23.55
CA GLY A 218 8.54 9.20 24.83
C GLY A 218 8.37 7.68 24.71
N LEU A 219 8.26 7.13 23.49
CA LEU A 219 8.03 5.69 23.24
C LEU A 219 9.32 4.94 22.85
N GLY A 220 10.49 5.42 23.27
CA GLY A 220 11.77 4.79 22.96
C GLY A 220 11.92 3.36 23.49
N ALA A 221 11.20 2.98 24.55
CA ALA A 221 11.23 1.62 25.09
C ALA A 221 10.52 0.61 24.16
N GLU A 222 9.39 1.02 23.59
CA GLU A 222 8.60 0.27 22.62
C GLU A 222 9.35 0.16 21.29
N LEU A 223 9.95 1.26 20.82
CA LEU A 223 10.80 1.26 19.62
C LEU A 223 12.02 0.33 19.79
N ALA A 224 12.66 0.36 20.96
CA ALA A 224 13.72 -0.56 21.31
C ALA A 224 13.23 -2.03 21.36
N THR A 225 11.96 -2.25 21.70
CA THR A 225 11.35 -3.59 21.72
C THR A 225 11.13 -4.12 20.30
N ILE A 226 10.68 -3.29 19.36
CA ILE A 226 10.61 -3.65 17.93
C ILE A 226 11.98 -4.13 17.43
N ILE A 227 13.06 -3.41 17.72
CA ILE A 227 14.42 -3.80 17.32
C ILE A 227 14.82 -5.17 17.90
N ARG A 228 14.42 -5.46 19.15
CA ARG A 228 14.76 -6.74 19.80
C ARG A 228 13.92 -7.91 19.33
N GLN A 229 12.64 -7.68 19.02
CA GLN A 229 11.66 -8.73 18.72
C GLN A 229 11.47 -8.99 17.22
N CYS A 230 11.93 -8.08 16.36
CA CYS A 230 11.95 -8.25 14.90
C CYS A 230 13.38 -8.60 14.44
N PRO A 231 13.81 -9.88 14.51
CA PRO A 231 15.19 -10.28 14.20
C PRO A 231 15.57 -10.10 12.73
N LYS A 232 14.59 -9.94 11.83
CA LYS A 232 14.80 -9.70 10.39
C LYS A 232 14.83 -8.22 10.04
N LEU A 233 14.67 -7.32 11.01
CA LEU A 233 14.55 -5.89 10.76
C LEU A 233 15.84 -5.33 10.17
N LYS A 234 15.72 -4.74 8.98
CA LYS A 234 16.78 -4.10 8.20
C LYS A 234 16.66 -2.58 8.19
N LYS A 235 15.44 -2.05 8.35
CA LYS A 235 15.18 -0.60 8.32
C LYS A 235 14.07 -0.22 9.31
N LEU A 236 14.33 0.80 10.14
CA LEU A 236 13.37 1.40 11.06
C LEU A 236 13.38 2.92 10.85
N ASP A 237 12.48 3.41 9.99
CA ASP A 237 12.43 4.83 9.65
C ASP A 237 11.64 5.62 10.70
N LEU A 238 12.37 6.47 11.44
CA LEU A 238 11.84 7.33 12.51
C LEU A 238 12.03 8.82 12.17
N SER A 239 12.13 9.13 10.87
CA SER A 239 12.30 10.50 10.39
C SER A 239 11.16 11.38 10.90
N GLN A 240 11.49 12.54 11.48
CA GLN A 240 10.49 13.52 11.94
C GLN A 240 9.52 13.02 13.03
N CYS A 241 9.95 12.05 13.84
CA CYS A 241 9.13 11.47 14.92
C CYS A 241 9.12 12.24 16.26
N ARG A 242 9.82 13.39 16.34
CA ARG A 242 9.95 14.21 17.56
C ARG A 242 10.48 13.45 18.79
N LEU A 243 11.43 12.54 18.58
CA LEU A 243 12.03 11.72 19.65
C LEU A 243 12.79 12.59 20.67
N HIS A 244 12.66 12.25 21.95
CA HIS A 244 13.51 12.82 23.00
C HIS A 244 14.92 12.18 22.98
N PRO A 245 15.93 12.85 23.56
CA PRO A 245 17.26 12.25 23.73
C PRO A 245 17.24 10.89 24.42
N GLU A 246 16.37 10.69 25.42
CA GLU A 246 16.21 9.40 26.10
C GLU A 246 15.68 8.29 25.18
N ASP A 247 14.78 8.63 24.25
CA ASP A 247 14.27 7.66 23.29
C ASP A 247 15.40 7.18 22.37
N ILE A 248 16.24 8.12 21.91
CA ILE A 248 17.40 7.84 21.06
C ILE A 248 18.37 6.90 21.79
N ILE A 249 18.66 7.14 23.07
CA ILE A 249 19.53 6.28 23.87
C ILE A 249 18.97 4.86 23.94
N LYS A 250 17.67 4.69 24.24
CA LYS A 250 17.01 3.38 24.31
C LYS A 250 17.09 2.63 22.98
N ILE A 251 16.83 3.33 21.87
CA ILE A 251 16.92 2.79 20.51
C ILE A 251 18.36 2.35 20.18
N GLN A 252 19.35 3.20 20.49
CA GLN A 252 20.76 2.89 20.25
C GLN A 252 21.22 1.69 21.06
N LEU A 253 20.87 1.60 22.35
CA LEU A 253 21.23 0.45 23.18
C LEU A 253 20.66 -0.87 22.62
N ALA A 254 19.48 -0.84 22.01
CA ALA A 254 18.92 -2.03 21.35
C ALA A 254 19.63 -2.39 20.04
N SER A 255 20.19 -1.41 19.32
CA SER A 255 20.87 -1.65 18.04
C SER A 255 22.32 -2.13 18.16
N TYR A 256 22.97 -1.91 19.29
CA TYR A 256 24.32 -2.42 19.54
C TYR A 256 24.35 -3.91 19.94
N GLN A 257 23.19 -4.54 20.12
CA GLN A 257 23.15 -5.98 20.40
C GLN A 257 23.59 -6.79 19.16
N PRO A 258 24.26 -7.94 19.32
CA PRO A 258 24.86 -8.68 18.20
C PRO A 258 23.88 -9.06 17.07
N LYS A 259 22.57 -9.10 17.36
CA LYS A 259 21.50 -9.48 16.45
C LYS A 259 21.01 -8.35 15.51
N SER A 260 21.41 -7.08 15.72
CA SER A 260 20.86 -5.90 15.03
C SER A 260 21.88 -5.15 14.14
N LYS A 261 23.03 -5.78 13.84
CA LYS A 261 24.07 -5.21 12.94
C LYS A 261 23.54 -5.12 11.50
N GLY A 262 23.19 -3.91 11.06
CA GLY A 262 22.77 -3.64 9.68
C GLY A 262 21.64 -2.62 9.54
N ILE A 263 20.96 -2.28 10.64
CA ILE A 263 19.81 -1.36 10.64
C ILE A 263 20.22 0.08 10.24
N PHE A 264 21.47 0.49 10.48
CA PHE A 264 21.92 1.87 10.31
C PHE A 264 23.00 2.01 9.23
N LYS A 265 22.71 2.75 8.14
CA LYS A 265 23.74 3.27 7.22
C LYS A 265 23.93 4.77 7.46
N LYS A 266 25.09 5.12 8.03
CA LYS A 266 25.50 6.50 8.30
C LYS A 266 25.68 7.26 6.97
N LYS A 267 24.72 8.10 6.56
CA LYS A 267 24.95 9.09 5.50
C LYS A 267 25.40 10.40 6.17
N GLN A 268 26.67 10.75 6.02
CA GLN A 268 27.21 12.04 6.46
C GLN A 268 26.70 13.15 5.51
N GLU A 269 25.76 13.96 5.96
CA GLU A 269 25.45 15.25 5.34
C GLU A 269 25.55 16.38 6.39
N LYS A 270 26.11 17.52 5.97
CA LYS A 270 26.51 18.66 6.82
C LYS A 270 25.31 19.30 7.57
N PRO A 271 25.54 19.94 8.72
CA PRO A 271 24.50 20.21 9.70
C PRO A 271 23.74 21.49 9.37
N LYS A 272 22.45 21.37 9.01
CA LYS A 272 21.46 22.44 9.29
C LYS A 272 20.11 21.92 9.80
N HIS A 273 19.78 20.65 9.60
CA HIS A 273 18.75 19.95 10.34
C HIS A 273 19.21 18.50 10.46
N THR A 274 19.25 17.94 11.66
CA THR A 274 19.69 16.54 11.86
C THR A 274 18.63 15.62 11.25
N ARG A 275 18.72 15.35 9.95
CA ARG A 275 17.99 14.29 9.26
C ARG A 275 18.66 12.97 9.65
N PHE A 276 18.13 12.39 10.70
CA PHE A 276 18.31 11.00 11.01
C PHE A 276 17.50 10.19 9.99
N ILE A 277 18.16 9.73 8.90
CA ILE A 277 17.71 8.51 8.23
C ILE A 277 18.21 7.39 9.14
N LEU A 278 17.38 7.03 10.11
CA LEU A 278 17.57 5.87 10.99
C LEU A 278 17.09 4.61 10.25
#